data_AF-A0A6P0EWC0-F1
#
_entry.id   AF-A0A6P0EWC0-F1
#
_cell.length_a   1.000
_cell.length_b   1.000
_cell.length_c   1.000
_cell.angle_alpha   90.00
_cell.angle_beta   90.00
_cell.angle_gamma   90.00
#
_symmetry.space_group_name_H-M   'P 1'
#
loop_
_entity.id
_entity.type
_entity.pdbx_description
1 polymer ?
#
loop_
_entity_poly.entity_id
_entity_poly.type
_entity_poly.pdbx_seq_one_letter_code
_entity_poly.pdbx_strand_id
1 'polypeptide(L)' 'MAKLSFLAGFGAGYVLGAKAGRERYEQIRRLYASAKDDPRLQAAAGVAQARADAAVDSVKTRMGTDTGH' A
#
# COMPACT_ATOMS: atom_id res chain seq x y z
N MET A 1 -3.15 -24.76 6.28
CA MET A 1 -2.26 -24.61 5.11
C MET A 1 -2.49 -23.31 4.33
N ALA A 2 -3.71 -22.96 3.90
CA ALA A 2 -3.98 -21.77 3.08
C ALA A 2 -3.48 -20.42 3.64
N LYS A 3 -3.57 -20.19 4.96
CA LYS A 3 -3.04 -18.97 5.62
C LYS A 3 -1.52 -18.80 5.48
N LEU A 4 -0.76 -19.90 5.60
CA LEU A 4 0.69 -19.89 5.45
C LEU A 4 1.09 -19.64 3.99
N SER A 5 0.39 -20.26 3.04
CA SER A 5 0.62 -20.04 1.60
C SER A 5 0.29 -18.61 1.18
N PHE A 6 -0.77 -18.00 1.73
CA PHE A 6 -1.12 -16.60 1.49
C PHE A 6 -0.07 -15.64 2.04
N LEU A 7 0.39 -15.85 3.27
CA LEU A 7 1.46 -15.04 3.88
C LEU A 7 2.77 -15.16 3.10
N ALA A 8 3.12 -16.37 2.65
CA ALA A 8 4.31 -16.60 1.84
C ALA A 8 4.21 -15.90 0.47
N GLY A 9 3.06 -16.02 -0.21
CA GLY A 9 2.81 -15.34 -1.49
C GLY A 9 2.82 -13.81 -1.36
N PHE A 10 2.19 -13.28 -0.32
CA PHE A 10 2.20 -11.85 -0.03
C PHE A 10 3.61 -11.34 0.29
N GLY A 11 4.35 -12.05 1.15
CA GLY A 11 5.73 -11.70 1.50
C GLY A 11 6.67 -11.74 0.30
N ALA A 12 6.58 -12.79 -0.52
CA ALA A 12 7.36 -12.90 -1.75
C ALA A 12 7.03 -11.77 -2.74
N GLY A 13 5.74 -11.46 -2.93
CA GLY A 13 5.29 -10.36 -3.78
C GLY A 13 5.76 -8.99 -3.29
N TYR A 14 5.68 -8.74 -1.98
CA TYR A 14 6.14 -7.49 -1.36
C TYR A 14 7.65 -7.29 -1.55
N VAL A 15 8.46 -8.33 -1.33
CA VAL A 15 9.91 -8.25 -1.49
C VAL A 15 10.29 -8.06 -2.96
N LEU A 16 9.69 -8.79 -3.89
CA LEU A 16 9.97 -8.60 -5.32
C LEU A 16 9.56 -7.20 -5.81
N GLY A 17 8.41 -6.69 -5.37
CA GLY A 17 7.93 -5.35 -5.71
C GLY A 17 8.79 -4.25 -5.10
N ALA A 18 9.19 -4.38 -3.84
CA ALA A 18 10.00 -3.38 -3.15
C ALA A 18 11.48 -3.39 -3.56
N LYS A 19 12.04 -4.56 -3.93
CA LYS A 19 13.47 -4.73 -4.25
C LYS A 19 13.85 -4.25 -5.65
N ALA A 20 12.89 -4.05 -6.55
CA ALA A 20 13.12 -3.74 -7.97
C ALA A 20 13.78 -2.38 -8.27
N GLY A 21 14.05 -1.53 -7.27
CA GLY A 21 14.44 -0.15 -7.56
C GLY A 21 15.44 0.48 -6.60
N ARG A 22 16.49 -0.21 -6.14
CA ARG A 22 17.52 0.43 -5.26
C ARG A 22 18.14 1.69 -5.87
N GLU A 23 18.37 1.71 -7.19
CA GLU A 23 18.98 2.84 -7.90
C GLU A 23 17.98 3.99 -8.17
N ARG A 24 16.71 3.65 -8.39
CA ARG A 24 15.62 4.63 -8.55
C ARG A 24 15.10 5.15 -7.21
N TYR A 25 15.25 4.36 -6.14
CA TYR A 25 14.86 4.71 -4.78
C TYR A 25 15.69 5.88 -4.24
N GLU A 26 17.00 5.92 -4.50
CA GLU A 26 17.86 7.04 -4.10
C GLU A 26 17.40 8.37 -4.73
N GLN A 27 17.04 8.35 -6.02
CA GLN A 27 16.55 9.53 -6.74
C GLN A 27 15.18 9.99 -6.20
N ILE A 28 14.27 9.04 -5.97
CA ILE A 28 12.95 9.33 -5.38
C ILE A 28 13.10 9.79 -3.93
N ARG A 29 14.03 9.23 -3.15
CA ARG A 29 14.28 9.62 -1.76
C ARG A 29 14.78 11.05 -1.66
N ARG A 30 15.61 11.50 -2.60
CA ARG A 30 16.06 12.90 -2.67
C ARG A 30 14.90 13.84 -3.03
N LEU A 31 14.06 13.45 -3.99
CA LEU A 31 12.85 14.19 -4.35
C LEU A 31 11.84 14.23 -3.20
N TYR A 32 11.67 13.13 -2.47
CA TYR A 32 10.82 13.01 -1.30
C TYR A 32 11.33 13.87 -0.14
N ALA A 33 12.65 13.89 0.08
CA ALA A 33 13.27 14.75 1.09
C ALA A 33 13.06 16.24 0.80
N SER A 34 12.87 16.64 -0.46
CA SER A 34 12.48 18.00 -0.83
C SER A 34 10.96 18.22 -0.86
N ALA A 35 10.17 17.19 -1.18
CA ALA A 35 8.72 17.28 -1.26
C ALA A 35 8.01 17.20 0.10
N LYS A 36 8.66 16.66 1.14
CA LYS A 36 8.10 16.56 2.51
C LYS A 36 7.70 17.91 3.11
N ASP A 37 8.31 18.99 2.62
CA ASP A 37 8.07 20.35 3.10
C ASP A 37 6.98 21.08 2.28
N ASP A 38 6.36 20.41 1.28
CA ASP A 38 5.33 20.99 0.40
C ASP A 38 3.90 20.62 0.88
N PRO A 39 3.00 21.60 1.11
CA PRO A 39 1.61 21.35 1.50
C PRO A 39 0.81 20.53 0.47
N ARG A 40 1.23 20.48 -0.80
CA ARG A 40 0.63 19.60 -1.81
C ARG A 40 0.77 18.12 -1.45
N LEU A 41 1.80 17.76 -0.69
CA LEU A 41 2.00 16.39 -0.25
C LEU A 41 0.99 15.98 0.83
N GLN A 42 0.54 16.91 1.69
CA GLN A 42 -0.56 16.65 2.63
C GLN A 42 -1.88 16.41 1.90
N ALA A 43 -2.19 17.19 0.86
CA ALA A 43 -3.38 16.98 0.05
C ALA A 43 -3.33 15.63 -0.69
N ALA A 44 -2.17 15.30 -1.29
CA ALA A 44 -1.98 14.02 -1.96
C ALA A 44 -2.04 12.83 -0.98
N ALA A 45 -1.47 12.98 0.22
CA ALA A 45 -1.56 11.99 1.28
C ALA A 45 -2.99 11.78 1.75
N GLY A 46 -3.79 12.85 1.92
CA GLY A 46 -5.21 12.76 2.26
C GLY A 46 -6.03 12.02 1.21
N VAL A 47 -5.78 12.28 -0.08
CA VAL A 47 -6.43 11.54 -1.18
C VAL A 47 -6.00 10.07 -1.18
N ALA A 48 -4.71 9.79 -1.00
CA ALA A 48 -4.20 8.42 -0.93
C ALA A 48 -4.79 7.65 0.27
N GLN A 49 -4.90 8.31 1.42
CA GLN A 49 -5.53 7.76 2.62
C GLN A 49 -7.01 7.45 2.37
N ALA A 50 -7.78 8.40 1.82
CA ALA A 50 -9.19 8.17 1.49
C ALA A 50 -9.40 7.01 0.50
N ARG A 51 -8.48 6.85 -0.46
CA ARG A 51 -8.49 5.71 -1.40
C ARG A 51 -8.19 4.39 -0.68
N ALA A 52 -7.24 4.40 0.25
CA ALA A 52 -6.90 3.23 1.05
C ALA A 52 -8.07 2.82 1.95
N ASP A 53 -8.69 3.76 2.64
CA ASP A 53 -9.86 3.54 3.48
C ASP A 53 -11.03 2.95 2.66
N ALA A 54 -11.33 3.52 1.50
CA ALA A 54 -12.36 2.98 0.60
C ALA A 54 -12.04 1.55 0.12
N ALA A 55 -10.76 1.24 -0.13
CA ALA A 55 -10.35 -0.11 -0.50
C ALA A 55 -10.55 -1.10 0.67
N VAL A 56 -10.16 -0.71 1.88
CA VAL A 56 -10.36 -1.50 3.11
C VAL A 56 -11.84 -1.72 3.37
N ASP A 57 -12.67 -0.68 3.27
CA ASP A 57 -14.12 -0.79 3.42
C ASP A 57 -14.74 -1.71 2.38
N SER A 58 -14.25 -1.67 1.13
CA SER A 58 -14.75 -2.57 0.08
C SER A 58 -14.40 -4.03 0.34
N VAL A 59 -13.25 -4.31 0.97
CA VAL A 59 -12.84 -5.67 1.39
C VAL A 59 -13.67 -6.11 2.59
N LYS A 60 -13.81 -5.24 3.58
CA LYS A 60 -14.63 -5.48 4.78
C LYS A 60 -16.10 -5.73 4.42
N THR A 61 -16.64 -4.98 3.46
CA THR A 61 -18.01 -5.15 2.97
C THR A 61 -18.18 -6.52 2.32
N ARG A 62 -17.25 -6.93 1.45
CA ARG A 62 -17.29 -8.24 0.77
C ARG A 62 -17.06 -9.41 1.74
N MET A 63 -16.20 -9.25 2.74
CA MET A 63 -15.96 -10.28 3.75
C MET A 63 -17.11 -10.38 4.76
N GLY A 64 -17.74 -9.25 5.11
CA GLY A 64 -18.87 -9.19 6.03
C GLY A 64 -20.20 -9.64 5.39
N THR A 65 -20.33 -9.59 4.07
CA THR A 65 -21.47 -10.18 3.35
C THR A 65 -21.37 -11.71 3.23
N ASP A 66 -20.20 -12.30 3.45
CA ASP A 66 -19.93 -13.74 3.28
C ASP A 66 -19.91 -14.52 4.62
N THR A 67 -20.14 -13.85 5.76
CA THR A 67 -20.17 -14.48 7.11
C THR A 67 -21.58 -14.65 7.69
N GLY A 68 -22.62 -14.45 6.87
CA GLY A 68 -24.02 -14.60 7.25
C GLY A 68 -24.79 -15.55 6.35
N HIS A 69 -24.36 -16.80 6.23
CA HIS A 69 -25.20 -17.95 5.84
C HIS A 69 -24.68 -19.23 6.50
#